data_AF-A0A534PGQ9-F1
#
_entry.id   AF-A0A534PGQ9-F1
#
_cell.length_a   1.000
_cell.length_b   1.000
_cell.length_c   1.000
_cell.angle_alpha   90.00
_cell.angle_beta   90.00
_cell.angle_gamma   90.00
#
_symmetry.space_group_name_H-M   'P 1'
#
loop_
_entity.id
_entity.type
_entity.pdbx_description
1 polymer ?
#
loop_
_entity_poly.entity_id
_entity_poly.type
_entity_poly.pdbx_seq_one_letter_code
_entity_poly.pdbx_strand_id
1 'polypeptide(L)'
;MQRRRKKKATAQLMKNARGTRDATLREFEKRDLAGDIKAAGTAVVVRPQRPTSILLSDELKAQLRRRGAKLGVGYQTAAKMILAKYVNAKL
;
A
#
# COMPACT_ATOMS: atom_id res chain seq x y z
N MET A 1 -23.22 19.78 21.44
CA MET A 1 -22.58 18.62 22.11
C MET A 1 -21.99 17.53 21.19
N GLN A 2 -22.04 17.60 19.85
CA GLN A 2 -21.64 16.46 19.00
C GLN A 2 -20.13 16.31 18.70
N ARG A 3 -19.32 17.37 18.84
CA ARG A 3 -17.89 17.36 18.46
C ARG A 3 -16.96 16.55 19.39
N ARG A 4 -17.32 16.38 20.67
CA ARG A 4 -16.49 15.63 21.65
C ARG A 4 -16.55 14.10 21.46
N ARG A 5 -17.65 13.56 20.93
CA ARG A 5 -17.81 12.11 20.71
C ARG A 5 -16.95 11.60 19.54
N LYS A 6 -16.85 12.37 18.43
CA LYS A 6 -16.02 12.00 17.27
C LYS A 6 -14.52 11.88 17.60
N LYS A 7 -13.96 12.79 18.42
CA LYS A 7 -12.54 12.74 18.82
C LYS A 7 -12.16 11.48 19.62
N LYS A 8 -13.07 10.97 20.47
CA LYS A 8 -12.83 9.75 21.26
C LYS A 8 -12.81 8.51 20.37
N ALA A 9 -13.71 8.41 19.38
CA ALA A 9 -13.78 7.28 18.45
C ALA A 9 -12.52 7.17 17.58
N THR A 10 -11.99 8.28 17.06
CA THR A 10 -10.74 8.30 16.30
C THR A 10 -9.51 7.93 17.14
N ALA A 11 -9.44 8.40 18.40
CA ALA A 11 -8.35 8.04 19.30
C ALA A 11 -8.36 6.55 19.66
N GLN A 12 -9.55 5.94 19.77
CA GLN A 12 -9.71 4.52 20.06
C GLN A 12 -9.35 3.63 18.85
N LEU A 13 -9.71 4.04 17.63
CA LEU A 13 -9.26 3.39 16.38
C LEU A 13 -7.72 3.42 16.23
N MET A 14 -7.08 4.55 16.58
CA MET A 14 -5.61 4.66 16.54
C MET A 14 -4.92 3.80 17.60
N LYS A 15 -5.51 3.64 18.78
CA LYS A 15 -5.00 2.71 19.81
C LYS A 15 -5.07 1.25 19.33
N ASN A 16 -6.18 0.86 18.71
CA ASN A 16 -6.36 -0.50 18.20
C ASN A 16 -5.41 -0.81 17.03
N ALA A 17 -5.15 0.16 16.16
CA ALA A 17 -4.18 0.02 15.05
C ALA A 17 -2.73 -0.14 15.52
N ARG A 18 -2.37 0.42 16.69
CA ARG A 18 -1.07 0.20 17.33
C ARG A 18 -0.92 -1.24 17.82
N GLY A 19 -1.94 -1.76 18.52
CA GLY A 19 -1.93 -3.14 19.02
C GLY A 19 -1.86 -4.19 17.90
N THR A 20 -2.52 -3.95 16.76
CA THR A 20 -2.44 -4.87 15.60
C THR A 20 -1.08 -4.81 14.92
N ARG A 21 -0.46 -3.64 14.79
CA ARG A 21 0.93 -3.51 14.30
C ARG A 21 1.92 -4.31 15.15
N ASP A 22 1.81 -4.18 16.47
CA ASP A 22 2.69 -4.90 17.39
C ASP A 22 2.45 -6.40 17.35
N ALA A 23 1.19 -6.85 17.15
CA ALA A 23 0.88 -8.27 16.97
C ALA A 23 1.49 -8.83 15.68
N THR A 24 1.41 -8.09 14.57
CA THR A 24 2.03 -8.47 13.30
C THR A 24 3.56 -8.52 13.41
N LEU A 25 4.19 -7.52 14.03
CA LEU A 25 5.64 -7.51 14.27
C LEU A 25 6.09 -8.70 15.12
N ARG A 26 5.34 -9.02 16.19
CA ARG A 26 5.61 -10.20 17.03
C ARG A 26 5.43 -11.52 16.28
N GLU A 27 4.50 -11.60 15.33
CA GLU A 27 4.31 -12.78 14.48
C GLU A 27 5.49 -12.97 13.53
N PHE A 28 6.05 -11.88 12.98
CA PHE A 28 7.27 -11.90 12.17
C PHE A 28 8.51 -12.30 12.99
N GLU A 29 8.63 -11.80 14.22
CA GLU A 29 9.72 -12.16 15.14
C GLU A 29 9.65 -13.64 15.56
N LYS A 30 8.46 -14.18 15.81
CA LYS A 30 8.26 -15.60 16.17
C LYS A 30 8.55 -16.57 15.02
N ARG A 31 8.43 -16.13 13.77
CA ARG A 31 8.62 -16.97 12.57
C ARG A 31 10.06 -17.00 12.04
N ASP A 32 11.01 -16.45 12.78
CA ASP A 32 12.45 -16.39 12.42
C ASP A 32 12.77 -15.69 11.09
N LEU A 33 11.83 -14.88 10.58
CA LEU A 33 12.03 -14.05 9.38
C LEU A 33 12.75 -12.73 9.70
N ALA A 34 12.99 -12.47 10.98
CA ALA A 34 13.69 -11.28 11.45
C ALA A 34 15.18 -11.28 11.07
N GLY A 35 15.80 -12.46 11.00
CA GLY A 35 17.18 -12.64 10.52
C GLY A 35 17.33 -12.23 9.06
N ASP A 36 16.45 -12.74 8.20
CA ASP A 36 16.43 -12.45 6.75
C ASP A 36 16.16 -10.97 6.45
N ILE A 37 15.26 -10.32 7.21
CA ILE A 37 14.98 -8.89 7.04
C ILE A 37 16.19 -8.03 7.44
N LYS A 38 16.89 -8.40 8.52
CA LYS A 38 18.14 -7.72 8.93
C LYS A 38 19.25 -7.94 7.90
N ALA A 39 19.42 -9.17 7.43
CA ALA A 39 20.44 -9.54 6.45
C ALA A 39 20.21 -8.87 5.08
N ALA A 40 18.94 -8.67 4.68
CA ALA A 40 18.58 -7.98 3.46
C ALA A 40 18.88 -6.47 3.50
N GLY A 41 19.20 -5.87 4.66
CA GLY A 41 19.44 -4.43 4.82
C GLY A 41 18.22 -3.54 4.52
N THR A 42 17.12 -4.16 4.09
CA THR A 42 15.88 -3.50 3.71
C THR A 42 14.88 -3.58 4.86
N ALA A 43 15.15 -2.82 5.93
CA ALA A 43 14.06 -2.22 6.67
C ALA A 43 13.43 -1.12 5.78
N VAL A 44 12.93 -1.50 4.60
CA VAL A 44 12.03 -0.67 3.82
C VAL A 44 10.72 -0.73 4.59
N VAL A 45 10.65 0.09 5.64
CA VAL A 45 9.38 0.56 6.16
C VAL A 45 8.67 1.10 4.92
N VAL A 46 7.71 0.35 4.40
CA VAL A 46 6.83 0.82 3.33
C VAL A 46 6.08 1.98 3.93
N ARG A 47 6.67 3.17 3.86
CA ARG A 47 6.04 4.40 4.28
C ARG A 47 4.81 4.50 3.39
N PRO A 48 3.60 4.61 3.95
CA PRO A 48 2.42 4.79 3.14
C PRO A 48 2.62 6.07 2.33
N GLN A 49 2.92 5.93 1.04
CA GLN A 49 2.96 7.06 0.13
C GLN A 49 1.54 7.61 0.04
N ARG A 50 1.44 8.95 0.07
CA ARG A 50 0.15 9.60 -0.16
C ARG A 50 -0.31 9.23 -1.56
N PRO A 51 -1.52 8.70 -1.74
CA PRO A 51 -2.03 8.43 -3.08
C PRO A 51 -2.12 9.74 -3.83
N THR A 52 -1.49 9.80 -5.00
CA THR A 52 -1.72 10.87 -5.97
C THR A 52 -2.95 10.50 -6.78
N SER A 53 -3.95 11.39 -6.78
CA SER A 53 -5.15 11.21 -7.58
C SER A 53 -4.88 11.75 -8.98
N ILE A 54 -4.86 10.86 -9.97
CA ILE A 54 -4.90 11.24 -11.38
C ILE A 54 -6.29 10.89 -11.92
N LEU A 55 -6.89 11.80 -12.67
CA LEU A 55 -8.13 11.53 -13.39
C LEU A 55 -7.79 10.78 -14.69
N LEU A 56 -8.46 9.66 -14.91
CA LEU A 56 -8.33 8.85 -16.11
C LEU A 56 -9.63 8.89 -16.88
N SER A 57 -9.55 8.96 -18.21
CA SER A 57 -10.73 8.78 -19.06
C SER A 57 -11.33 7.38 -18.89
N ASP A 58 -12.62 7.22 -19.20
CA ASP A 58 -13.28 5.92 -19.13
C ASP A 58 -12.70 4.90 -20.11
N GLU A 59 -12.31 5.37 -21.29
CA GLU A 59 -11.61 4.56 -22.30
C GLU A 59 -10.29 4.01 -21.75
N LEU A 60 -9.46 4.88 -21.16
CA LEU A 60 -8.18 4.46 -20.59
C LEU A 60 -8.36 3.50 -19.42
N LYS A 61 -9.38 3.73 -18.57
CA LYS A 61 -9.78 2.77 -17.52
C LYS A 61 -10.14 1.40 -18.11
N ALA A 62 -10.90 1.36 -19.21
CA ALA A 62 -11.28 0.11 -19.86
C ALA A 62 -10.07 -0.64 -20.43
N GLN A 63 -9.15 0.06 -21.10
CA GLN A 63 -7.91 -0.53 -21.60
C GLN A 63 -7.03 -1.08 -20.48
N LEU A 64 -6.86 -0.31 -19.38
CA LEU A 64 -6.10 -0.75 -18.21
C LEU A 64 -6.74 -1.96 -17.52
N ARG A 65 -8.07 -2.06 -17.48
CA ARG A 65 -8.77 -3.26 -16.97
C ARG A 65 -8.48 -4.48 -17.83
N ARG A 66 -8.56 -4.35 -19.16
CA ARG A 66 -8.22 -5.46 -20.09
C ARG A 66 -6.77 -5.88 -19.92
N ARG A 67 -5.84 -4.93 -19.77
CA ARG A 67 -4.42 -5.21 -19.57
C ARG A 67 -4.15 -5.84 -18.20
N GLY A 68 -4.79 -5.32 -17.15
CA GLY A 68 -4.71 -5.86 -15.80
C GLY A 68 -5.21 -7.30 -15.73
N ALA A 69 -6.35 -7.62 -16.35
CA ALA A 69 -6.89 -8.97 -16.41
C ALA A 69 -5.89 -9.97 -17.03
N LYS A 70 -5.21 -9.58 -18.13
CA LYS A 70 -4.17 -10.41 -18.76
C LYS A 70 -2.94 -10.63 -17.86
N LEU A 71 -2.68 -9.71 -16.94
CA LEU A 71 -1.55 -9.76 -16.00
C LEU A 71 -1.94 -10.32 -14.62
N GLY A 72 -3.22 -10.66 -14.39
CA GLY A 72 -3.73 -11.08 -13.08
C GLY A 72 -3.75 -9.96 -12.03
N VAL A 73 -3.77 -8.68 -12.43
CA VAL A 73 -3.73 -7.53 -11.50
C VAL A 73 -4.87 -6.52 -11.76
N GLY A 74 -5.18 -5.70 -10.76
CA GLY A 74 -6.12 -4.58 -10.92
C GLY A 74 -5.61 -3.48 -11.86
N TYR A 75 -6.52 -2.68 -12.40
CA TYR A 75 -6.19 -1.64 -13.39
C TYR A 75 -5.22 -0.57 -12.83
N GLN A 76 -5.31 -0.25 -11.53
CA GLN A 76 -4.37 0.69 -10.90
C GLN A 76 -2.95 0.13 -10.85
N THR A 77 -2.79 -1.17 -10.56
CA THR A 77 -1.48 -1.83 -10.55
C THR A 77 -0.92 -1.91 -11.97
N ALA A 78 -1.74 -2.27 -12.95
CA ALA A 78 -1.35 -2.27 -14.36
C ALA A 78 -0.85 -0.87 -14.80
N ALA A 79 -1.56 0.20 -14.40
CA ALA A 79 -1.14 1.57 -14.70
C ALA A 79 0.23 1.90 -14.10
N LYS A 80 0.48 1.54 -12.82
CA LYS A 80 1.78 1.76 -12.16
C LYS A 80 2.91 1.01 -12.86
N MET A 81 2.70 -0.24 -13.25
CA MET A 81 3.71 -1.05 -13.96
C MET A 81 4.06 -0.43 -15.32
N ILE A 82 3.04 0.00 -16.07
CA ILE A 82 3.23 0.66 -17.36
C ILE A 82 4.01 1.96 -17.17
N LEU A 83 3.58 2.83 -16.25
CA LEU A 83 4.25 4.10 -15.99
C LEU A 83 5.70 3.90 -15.55
N ALA A 84 5.97 2.93 -14.66
CA ALA A 84 7.33 2.58 -14.25
C ALA A 84 8.18 2.12 -15.44
N LYS A 85 7.63 1.31 -16.34
CA LYS A 85 8.33 0.90 -17.56
C LYS A 85 8.66 2.09 -18.46
N TYR A 86 7.71 3.02 -18.66
CA TYR A 86 7.94 4.20 -19.50
C TYR A 86 8.96 5.18 -18.91
N VAL A 87 8.91 5.41 -17.59
CA VAL A 87 9.84 6.32 -16.91
C VAL A 87 11.24 5.73 -16.79
N ASN A 88 11.36 4.41 -16.58
CA ASN A 88 12.64 3.74 -16.41
C ASN A 88 13.27 3.29 -17.73
N ALA A 89 12.51 3.25 -18.82
CA ALA A 89 13.10 3.15 -20.14
C ALA A 89 13.88 4.45 -20.37
N LYS A 90 15.22 4.37 -20.33
CA LYS A 90 16.08 5.49 -20.78
C LYS A 90 15.59 5.91 -22.18
N LEU A 91 15.17 7.17 -22.30
CA LEU A 91 14.96 7.84 -23.58
C LEU A 91 16.31 8.02 -24.29
#